data_AF-A0A6A6C0F5-F1
#
_entry.id   AF-A0A6A6C0F5-F1
#
_cell.length_a   1.000
_cell.length_b   1.000
_cell.length_c   1.000
_cell.angle_alpha   90.00
_cell.angle_beta   90.00
_cell.angle_gamma   90.00
#
_symmetry.space_group_name_H-M   'P 1'
#
loop_
_entity.id
_entity.type
_entity.pdbx_description
1 polymer ?
#
loop_
_entity_poly.entity_id
_entity_poly.type
_entity_poly.pdbx_seq_one_letter_code
_entity_poly.pdbx_strand_id
1 'polypeptide(L)'
;MLYSNILALGAATLAAAAPVAENTQDYAFNVTNFVFGCTTGCYWYLDVSVEGEGPHHPAVNTPVHCEGGLDEDTDYVQCGNVSDTQAIYAYIVKDTNELNLQYEVQYPEETAVYRYYGQQTVYAATSDQADLQEPNFKVLETETTGVA
;
A
#
# COMPACT_ATOMS: atom_id res chain seq x y z
N MET A 1 -68.47 10.87 29.70
CA MET A 1 -67.24 11.62 29.33
C MET A 1 -66.12 11.12 30.22
N LEU A 2 -65.06 10.56 29.64
CA LEU A 2 -63.68 10.62 30.13
C LEU A 2 -62.83 9.78 29.16
N TYR A 3 -62.27 10.46 28.17
CA TYR A 3 -61.21 9.95 27.31
C TYR A 3 -59.92 9.89 28.14
N SER A 4 -59.16 8.81 28.04
CA SER A 4 -57.77 8.77 28.51
C SER A 4 -56.93 8.10 27.43
N ASN A 5 -56.35 8.93 26.57
CA ASN A 5 -55.29 8.56 25.65
C ASN A 5 -53.97 8.66 26.41
N ILE A 6 -53.35 7.52 26.74
CA ILE A 6 -51.99 7.50 27.27
C ILE A 6 -51.04 7.29 26.09
N LEU A 7 -50.36 8.36 25.69
CA LEU A 7 -49.26 8.35 24.74
C LEU A 7 -48.03 7.73 25.40
N ALA A 8 -47.63 6.52 24.98
CA ALA A 8 -46.34 5.95 25.34
C ALA A 8 -45.24 6.62 24.49
N LEU A 9 -44.40 7.44 25.11
CA LEU A 9 -43.20 7.98 24.49
C LEU A 9 -42.20 6.85 24.25
N GLY A 10 -41.86 6.60 22.99
CA GLY A 10 -40.75 5.74 22.62
C GLY A 10 -39.41 6.39 22.98
N ALA A 11 -38.63 5.73 23.82
CA ALA A 11 -37.22 6.04 24.00
C ALA A 11 -36.42 5.14 23.07
N ALA A 12 -36.10 5.62 21.86
CA ALA A 12 -35.10 5.00 21.03
C ALA A 12 -33.72 5.35 21.62
N THR A 13 -33.12 4.43 22.36
CA THR A 13 -31.70 4.55 22.71
C THR A 13 -30.89 4.30 21.44
N LEU A 14 -30.43 5.37 20.79
CA LEU A 14 -29.29 5.26 19.88
C LEU A 14 -28.10 4.84 20.74
N ALA A 15 -27.74 3.56 20.68
CA ALA A 15 -26.40 3.14 21.04
C ALA A 15 -25.46 3.82 20.04
N ALA A 16 -24.82 4.91 20.45
CA ALA A 16 -23.70 5.46 19.72
C ALA A 16 -22.64 4.37 19.69
N ALA A 17 -22.41 3.76 18.53
CA ALA A 17 -21.18 3.03 18.29
C ALA A 17 -20.07 4.05 18.49
N ALA A 18 -19.36 3.95 19.62
CA ALA A 18 -18.14 4.72 19.81
C ALA A 18 -17.23 4.39 18.63
N PRO A 19 -16.65 5.38 17.93
CA PRO A 19 -15.65 5.10 16.93
C PRO A 19 -14.57 4.28 17.63
N VAL A 20 -14.34 3.07 17.12
CA VAL A 20 -13.16 2.29 17.49
C VAL A 20 -12.00 3.22 17.22
N ALA A 21 -11.16 3.47 18.23
CA ALA A 21 -9.93 4.23 18.02
C ALA A 21 -9.21 3.59 16.84
N GLU A 22 -9.12 4.31 15.72
CA GLU A 22 -8.27 3.91 14.60
C GLU A 22 -6.88 3.74 15.21
N ASN A 23 -6.42 2.50 15.25
CA ASN A 23 -5.04 2.22 15.59
C ASN A 23 -4.25 2.71 14.37
N THR A 24 -3.82 3.97 14.41
CA THR A 24 -2.99 4.64 13.39
C THR A 24 -1.58 4.07 13.43
N GLN A 25 -1.46 2.75 13.25
CA GLN A 25 -0.21 2.17 12.80
C GLN A 25 -0.16 2.45 11.31
N ASP A 26 0.56 3.51 10.95
CA ASP A 26 0.80 3.88 9.56
C ASP A 26 1.78 2.86 8.95
N TYR A 27 1.26 1.69 8.57
CA TYR A 27 1.99 0.75 7.74
C TYR A 27 2.14 1.37 6.35
N ALA A 28 3.38 1.37 5.85
CA ALA A 28 3.70 2.12 4.65
C ALA A 28 4.95 1.57 3.98
N PHE A 29 5.00 1.79 2.67
CA PHE A 29 6.23 1.69 1.90
C PHE A 29 6.91 3.05 1.91
N ASN A 30 8.16 3.08 2.34
CA ASN A 30 9.00 4.25 2.20
C ASN A 30 9.84 4.10 0.94
N VAL A 31 9.56 4.96 -0.04
CA VAL A 31 10.18 4.97 -1.36
C VAL A 31 11.25 6.05 -1.40
N THR A 32 12.43 5.68 -1.88
CA THR A 32 13.58 6.58 -2.05
C THR A 32 14.24 6.37 -3.40
N ASN A 33 15.02 7.36 -3.84
CA ASN A 33 15.71 7.34 -5.14
C ASN A 33 14.77 7.03 -6.33
N PHE A 34 13.49 7.39 -6.22
CA PHE A 34 12.49 7.14 -7.25
C PHE A 34 12.80 7.97 -8.49
N VAL A 35 12.85 7.30 -9.63
CA VAL A 35 12.75 7.94 -10.92
C VAL A 35 12.00 7.05 -11.89
N PHE A 36 11.19 7.70 -12.69
CA PHE A 36 10.41 7.10 -13.75
C PHE A 36 10.50 8.02 -14.98
N GLY A 37 10.75 7.46 -16.16
CA GLY A 37 10.80 8.26 -17.38
C GLY A 37 10.83 7.45 -18.67
N CYS A 38 10.53 8.12 -19.77
CA CYS A 38 10.50 7.56 -21.12
C CYS A 38 11.49 8.29 -22.03
N THR A 39 12.45 7.57 -22.57
CA THR A 39 13.35 8.06 -23.62
C THR A 39 13.20 7.19 -24.87
N THR A 40 14.20 6.37 -25.20
CA THR A 40 14.07 5.31 -26.21
C THR A 40 13.26 4.12 -25.69
N GLY A 41 13.20 3.94 -24.38
CA GLY A 41 12.28 3.04 -23.67
C GLY A 41 11.77 3.72 -22.40
N CYS A 42 10.74 3.15 -21.79
CA CYS A 42 10.13 3.65 -20.56
C CYS A 42 10.55 2.79 -19.38
N TYR A 43 11.28 3.36 -18.44
CA TYR A 43 11.86 2.64 -17.31
C TYR A 43 11.59 3.36 -16.01
N TRP A 44 11.65 2.59 -14.93
CA TRP A 44 11.53 3.09 -13.58
C TRP A 44 12.54 2.41 -12.67
N TYR A 45 12.96 3.14 -11.63
CA TYR A 45 13.85 2.66 -10.58
C TYR A 45 13.48 3.30 -9.25
N LEU A 46 13.53 2.53 -8.18
CA LEU A 46 13.32 3.02 -6.82
C LEU A 46 13.94 2.08 -5.79
N ASP A 47 14.19 2.58 -4.58
CA ASP A 47 14.52 1.77 -3.42
C ASP A 47 13.35 1.80 -2.43
N VAL A 48 12.96 0.62 -1.94
CA VAL A 48 11.78 0.46 -1.06
C VAL A 48 12.18 -0.17 0.27
N SER A 49 11.73 0.45 1.36
CA SER A 49 11.67 -0.15 2.70
C SER A 49 10.22 -0.21 3.19
N VAL A 50 9.92 -1.11 4.13
CA VAL A 50 8.58 -1.26 4.72
C VAL A 50 8.61 -0.76 6.16
N GLU A 51 7.78 0.24 6.45
CA GLU A 51 7.58 0.84 7.77
C GLU A 51 6.39 0.21 8.49
N GLY A 52 6.46 0.23 9.82
CA GLY A 52 5.45 -0.36 10.69
C GLY A 52 5.75 -1.83 10.98
N GLU A 53 5.66 -2.20 12.25
CA GLU A 53 5.87 -3.57 12.72
C GLU A 53 4.63 -4.02 13.50
N GLY A 54 4.13 -5.20 13.15
CA GLY A 54 2.94 -5.77 13.76
C GLY A 54 2.84 -7.28 13.57
N PRO A 55 1.78 -7.90 14.10
CA PRO A 55 1.50 -9.31 13.84
C PRO A 55 1.46 -9.58 12.34
N HIS A 56 2.21 -10.57 11.90
CA HIS A 56 2.33 -10.98 10.50
C HIS A 56 2.96 -9.95 9.56
N HIS A 57 3.35 -8.77 10.06
CA HIS A 57 3.91 -7.66 9.30
C HIS A 57 5.27 -7.21 9.87
N PRO A 58 6.37 -7.88 9.49
CA PRO A 58 7.71 -7.46 9.89
C PRO A 58 8.15 -6.25 9.06
N ALA A 59 8.73 -5.25 9.72
CA ALA A 59 9.33 -4.10 9.04
C ALA A 59 10.58 -4.51 8.22
N VAL A 60 10.81 -3.84 7.10
CA VAL A 60 12.00 -4.01 6.26
C VAL A 60 12.84 -2.73 6.35
N ASN A 61 13.83 -2.71 7.24
CA ASN A 61 14.59 -1.50 7.56
C ASN A 61 15.71 -1.15 6.55
N THR A 62 16.13 -2.12 5.73
CA THR A 62 17.14 -1.88 4.69
C THR A 62 16.41 -1.76 3.36
N PRO A 63 16.45 -0.60 2.69
CA PRO A 63 15.81 -0.45 1.39
C PRO A 63 16.35 -1.46 0.38
N VAL A 64 15.44 -2.05 -0.41
CA VAL A 64 15.78 -2.94 -1.52
C VAL A 64 15.51 -2.24 -2.84
N HIS A 65 16.40 -2.46 -3.80
CA HIS A 65 16.31 -1.86 -5.12
C HIS A 65 15.25 -2.56 -5.97
N CYS A 66 14.43 -1.79 -6.67
CA CYS A 66 13.45 -2.23 -7.64
C CYS A 66 13.69 -1.49 -8.96
N GLU A 67 13.63 -2.21 -10.07
CA GLU A 67 13.69 -1.63 -11.41
C GLU A 67 12.81 -2.42 -12.36
N GLY A 68 12.34 -1.75 -13.41
CA GLY A 68 11.52 -2.37 -14.45
C GLY A 68 11.25 -1.43 -15.62
N GLY A 69 10.58 -1.97 -16.64
CA GLY A 69 10.17 -1.28 -17.85
C GLY A 69 8.65 -1.28 -18.01
N LEU A 70 8.08 -0.16 -18.47
CA LEU A 70 6.62 -0.04 -18.63
C LEU A 70 6.05 -0.87 -19.79
N ASP A 71 6.88 -1.24 -20.76
CA ASP A 71 6.44 -1.98 -21.94
C ASP A 71 6.60 -3.50 -21.74
N GLU A 72 7.54 -3.90 -20.88
CA GLU A 72 7.86 -5.29 -20.57
C GLU A 72 7.12 -5.79 -19.33
N ASP A 73 6.95 -4.94 -18.31
CA ASP A 73 6.45 -5.32 -17.00
C ASP A 73 5.02 -4.79 -16.79
N THR A 74 4.05 -5.60 -17.21
CA THR A 74 2.62 -5.29 -17.05
C THR A 74 2.04 -5.74 -15.70
N ASP A 75 2.87 -6.33 -14.84
CA ASP A 75 2.50 -6.89 -13.53
C ASP A 75 3.71 -6.78 -12.57
N TYR A 76 3.49 -7.11 -11.30
CA TYR A 76 4.48 -7.07 -10.23
C TYR A 76 5.78 -7.79 -10.60
N VAL A 77 6.89 -7.04 -10.61
CA VAL A 77 8.25 -7.59 -10.68
C VAL A 77 8.86 -7.61 -9.28
N GLN A 78 9.57 -8.70 -8.98
CA GLN A 78 10.25 -8.83 -7.69
C GLN A 78 11.43 -7.87 -7.63
N CYS A 79 11.50 -7.08 -6.57
CA CYS A 79 12.65 -6.26 -6.24
C CYS A 79 13.85 -7.14 -5.82
N GLY A 80 14.94 -6.49 -5.42
CA GLY A 80 16.08 -7.13 -4.78
C GLY A 80 15.68 -8.00 -3.58
N ASN A 81 16.56 -8.93 -3.23
CA ASN A 81 16.30 -9.90 -2.18
C ASN A 81 16.14 -9.22 -0.80
N VAL A 82 15.00 -9.44 -0.14
CA VAL A 82 14.76 -9.02 1.26
C VAL A 82 15.20 -10.15 2.21
N SER A 83 14.56 -11.32 2.14
CA SER A 83 14.95 -12.54 2.85
C SER A 83 14.28 -13.78 2.22
N ASP A 84 14.53 -14.97 2.77
CA ASP A 84 13.90 -16.21 2.28
C ASP A 84 12.38 -16.25 2.48
N THR A 85 11.83 -15.44 3.40
CA THR A 85 10.39 -15.42 3.72
C THR A 85 9.73 -14.08 3.41
N GLN A 86 10.44 -13.12 2.84
CA GLN A 86 9.96 -11.78 2.56
C GLN A 86 10.34 -11.37 1.15
N ALA A 87 9.42 -10.79 0.41
CA ALA A 87 9.67 -10.24 -0.91
C ALA A 87 8.88 -8.96 -1.11
N ILE A 88 9.50 -7.99 -1.78
CA ILE A 88 8.84 -6.76 -2.21
C ILE A 88 8.74 -6.82 -3.73
N TYR A 89 7.60 -6.40 -4.26
CA TYR A 89 7.33 -6.32 -5.68
C TYR A 89 6.82 -4.93 -6.03
N ALA A 90 7.10 -4.49 -7.25
CA ALA A 90 6.66 -3.21 -7.76
C ALA A 90 6.29 -3.31 -9.24
N TYR A 91 5.39 -2.46 -9.71
CA TYR A 91 5.25 -2.11 -11.12
C TYR A 91 4.54 -0.76 -11.27
N ILE A 92 4.58 -0.17 -12.45
CA ILE A 92 3.84 1.06 -12.75
C ILE A 92 2.88 0.80 -13.90
N VAL A 93 1.62 1.18 -13.72
CA VAL A 93 0.63 1.14 -14.81
C VAL A 93 0.88 2.31 -15.75
N LYS A 94 1.35 2.02 -16.97
CA LYS A 94 1.71 3.02 -17.99
C LYS A 94 0.60 4.04 -18.29
N ASP A 95 -0.65 3.59 -18.37
CA ASP A 95 -1.77 4.44 -18.78
C ASP A 95 -2.20 5.44 -17.69
N THR A 96 -1.97 5.12 -16.43
CA THR A 96 -2.43 5.92 -15.28
C THR A 96 -1.29 6.51 -14.46
N ASN A 97 -0.04 6.14 -14.74
CA ASN A 97 1.13 6.42 -13.92
C ASN A 97 0.93 6.03 -12.45
N GLU A 98 0.30 4.89 -12.21
CA GLU A 98 0.06 4.39 -10.86
C GLU A 98 1.17 3.40 -10.49
N LEU A 99 2.02 3.81 -9.52
CA LEU A 99 2.96 2.91 -8.87
C LEU A 99 2.18 1.99 -7.95
N ASN A 100 2.38 0.69 -8.14
CA ASN A 100 1.80 -0.38 -7.35
C ASN A 100 2.93 -1.11 -6.62
N LEU A 101 2.81 -1.22 -5.30
CA LEU A 101 3.75 -1.89 -4.41
C LEU A 101 3.06 -3.05 -3.70
N GLN A 102 3.76 -4.16 -3.59
CA GLN A 102 3.33 -5.32 -2.82
C GLN A 102 4.47 -5.78 -1.90
N TYR A 103 4.14 -6.05 -0.65
CA TYR A 103 5.00 -6.74 0.29
C TYR A 103 4.40 -8.11 0.61
N GLU A 104 5.14 -9.18 0.32
CA GLU A 104 4.75 -10.56 0.63
C GLU A 104 5.57 -11.09 1.81
N VAL A 105 4.88 -11.71 2.76
CA VAL A 105 5.49 -12.33 3.93
C VAL A 105 4.96 -13.76 4.09
N GLN A 106 5.87 -14.71 4.08
CA GLN A 106 5.60 -16.12 4.32
C GLN A 106 5.75 -16.42 5.81
N TYR A 107 4.76 -17.09 6.39
CA TYR A 107 4.77 -17.63 7.75
C TYR A 107 4.66 -19.15 7.69
N PRO A 108 5.79 -19.86 7.53
CA PRO A 108 5.80 -21.32 7.37
C PRO A 108 5.16 -22.06 8.54
N GLU A 109 5.29 -21.54 9.76
CA GLU A 109 4.69 -22.13 10.97
C GLU A 109 3.16 -22.18 10.91
N GLU A 110 2.55 -21.23 10.20
CA GLU A 110 1.10 -21.12 10.00
C GLU A 110 0.66 -21.65 8.63
N THR A 111 1.61 -22.08 7.78
CA THR A 111 1.39 -22.39 6.36
C THR A 111 0.72 -21.23 5.61
N ALA A 112 0.98 -20.00 6.06
CA ALA A 112 0.28 -18.80 5.59
C ALA A 112 1.17 -17.88 4.77
N VAL A 113 0.56 -17.16 3.84
CA VAL A 113 1.18 -16.07 3.08
C VAL A 113 0.33 -14.82 3.22
N TYR A 114 0.95 -13.75 3.69
CA TYR A 114 0.35 -12.43 3.82
C TYR A 114 0.87 -11.52 2.71
N ARG A 115 -0.02 -10.70 2.14
CA ARG A 115 0.32 -9.71 1.13
C ARG A 115 -0.26 -8.37 1.53
N TYR A 116 0.58 -7.34 1.48
CA TYR A 116 0.25 -5.96 1.81
C TYR A 116 0.46 -5.12 0.55
N TYR A 117 -0.46 -4.22 0.27
CA TYR A 117 -0.49 -3.47 -0.98
C TYR A 117 -0.54 -1.97 -0.72
N GLY A 118 0.11 -1.21 -1.59
CA GLY A 118 0.04 0.24 -1.60
C GLY A 118 0.07 0.76 -3.03
N GLN A 119 -0.67 1.82 -3.29
CA GLN A 119 -0.71 2.47 -4.61
C GLN A 119 -0.53 3.98 -4.48
N GLN A 120 0.16 4.58 -5.45
CA GLN A 120 0.39 6.01 -5.49
C GLN A 120 0.53 6.49 -6.94
N THR A 121 -0.12 7.61 -7.28
CA THR A 121 0.14 8.28 -8.56
C THR A 121 1.53 8.91 -8.55
N VAL A 122 2.31 8.62 -9.59
CA VAL A 122 3.68 9.14 -9.79
C VAL A 122 3.76 9.91 -11.11
N TYR A 123 4.82 10.70 -11.28
CA TYR A 123 5.02 11.53 -12.46
C TYR A 123 6.30 11.13 -13.18
N ALA A 124 6.29 11.12 -14.52
CA ALA A 124 7.48 10.81 -15.32
C ALA A 124 8.38 12.04 -15.47
N ALA A 125 9.68 11.86 -15.30
CA ALA A 125 10.74 12.87 -15.44
C ALA A 125 10.88 13.39 -16.87
N THR A 126 10.25 12.72 -17.82
CA THR A 126 10.26 13.08 -19.25
C THR A 126 8.90 13.58 -19.74
N SER A 127 7.94 13.79 -18.83
CA SER A 127 6.61 14.33 -19.15
C SER A 127 6.56 15.85 -18.98
N ASP A 128 5.47 16.46 -19.44
CA ASP A 128 5.17 17.89 -19.18
C ASP A 128 4.99 18.19 -17.68
N GLN A 129 4.89 17.15 -16.83
CA GLN A 129 4.77 17.24 -15.37
C GLN A 129 6.03 16.75 -14.64
N ALA A 130 7.19 16.73 -15.31
CA ALA A 130 8.45 16.24 -14.73
C ALA A 130 8.81 16.89 -13.39
N ASP A 131 8.49 18.18 -13.22
CA ASP A 131 8.75 18.94 -11.99
C ASP A 131 7.94 18.44 -10.77
N LEU A 132 6.92 17.59 -10.98
CA LEU A 132 6.14 16.96 -9.91
C LEU A 132 6.72 15.61 -9.45
N GLN A 133 7.76 15.09 -10.12
CA GLN A 133 8.39 13.85 -9.69
C GLN A 133 9.16 14.09 -8.39
N GLU A 134 8.71 13.47 -7.31
CA GLU A 134 9.42 13.47 -6.04
C GLU A 134 10.32 12.22 -5.94
N PRO A 135 11.62 12.37 -5.61
CA PRO A 135 12.52 11.24 -5.50
C PRO A 135 12.30 10.40 -4.23
N ASN A 136 11.61 10.97 -3.22
CA ASN A 136 11.34 10.29 -1.96
C ASN A 136 9.92 10.61 -1.52
N PHE A 137 9.14 9.58 -1.20
CA PHE A 137 7.76 9.72 -0.74
C PHE A 137 7.32 8.47 0.02
N LYS A 138 6.18 8.55 0.69
CA LYS A 138 5.55 7.42 1.38
C LYS A 138 4.31 6.96 0.63
N VAL A 139 4.14 5.64 0.53
CA VAL A 139 2.93 5.02 0.02
C VAL A 139 2.29 4.27 1.17
N LEU A 140 1.10 4.69 1.60
CA LEU A 140 0.38 4.01 2.66
C LEU A 140 -0.09 2.64 2.18
N GLU A 141 -0.10 1.67 3.09
CA GLU A 141 -0.76 0.40 2.83
C GLU A 141 -2.29 0.59 2.81
N THR A 142 -2.92 0.12 1.75
CA THR A 142 -4.35 0.30 1.47
C THR A 142 -5.12 -1.01 1.54
N GLU A 143 -4.47 -2.14 1.32
CA GLU A 143 -5.07 -3.46 1.31
C GLU A 143 -4.14 -4.52 1.91
N THR A 144 -4.73 -5.52 2.56
CA THR A 144 -4.04 -6.69 3.08
C THR A 144 -4.82 -7.96 2.76
N THR A 145 -4.13 -9.00 2.33
CA THR A 145 -4.69 -10.35 2.15
C THR A 145 -3.86 -11.37 2.91
N GLY A 146 -4.51 -12.44 3.37
CA GLY A 146 -3.86 -13.58 4.02
C GLY A 146 -4.49 -14.87 3.53
N VAL A 147 -3.66 -15.84 3.14
CA VAL A 147 -4.11 -17.17 2.69
C VAL A 147 -3.33 -18.22 3.47
N ALA A 148 -4.03 -19.22 4.00
CA ALA A 148 -3.49 -20.37 4.73
C ALA A 148 -4.05 -21.68 4.15
#